data_AF-A0A430JP60-F1
#
_entry.id   AF-A0A430JP60-F1
#
_cell.length_a   1.000
_cell.length_b   1.000
_cell.length_c   1.000
_cell.angle_alpha   90.00
_cell.angle_beta   90.00
_cell.angle_gamma   90.00
#
_symmetry.space_group_name_H-M   'P 1'
#
loop_
_entity.id
_entity.type
_entity.pdbx_description
1 polymer ?
#
loop_
_entity_poly.entity_id
_entity_poly.type
_entity_poly.pdbx_seq_one_letter_code
_entity_poly.pdbx_strand_id
1 'polypeptide(L)'
;MRKKLLPIRAEENEPSVAPRAVRAVAAVAGAGALALGAWATMRLSEEFEPLPVVIPSYEPHVAAVSLAGVSVVFLPVVAVVLLAFGVITWGWPRLLSLPHIASARATMLFVAVCGAVCAMCGHPIHVAYVAAMAIPAVYVAQMLRRDGRSDLAAQVSGTYTGALIGLCGCLWVVTARTPGGGELLLIGAAAIAAGSIPFFLVPSPWRYMCVLLCAAGGGIAVTYAMPGVSWWPCAILTVGYTVLCWGLSQVIRLLETAGRGGPAVTFVLVPHSALGVLGYASALLVL
;
A
#
# COMPACT_ATOMS: atom_id res chain seq x y z
N MET A 1 0.83 -45.85 -48.84
CA MET A 1 0.01 -45.36 -47.70
C MET A 1 0.21 -43.86 -47.54
N ARG A 2 -0.71 -43.03 -48.08
CA ARG A 2 -0.70 -41.56 -47.91
C ARG A 2 -1.53 -41.20 -46.67
N LYS A 3 -0.91 -40.63 -45.64
CA LYS A 3 -1.59 -40.08 -44.46
C LYS A 3 -2.42 -38.86 -44.90
N LYS A 4 -3.75 -38.98 -44.81
CA LYS A 4 -4.71 -37.87 -44.92
C LYS A 4 -4.50 -36.95 -43.71
N LEU A 5 -3.97 -35.76 -43.94
CA LEU A 5 -3.96 -34.67 -42.97
C LEU A 5 -5.39 -34.12 -42.84
N LEU A 6 -5.93 -34.14 -41.63
CA LEU A 6 -7.22 -33.52 -41.30
C LEU A 6 -7.06 -32.00 -41.31
N PRO A 7 -8.05 -31.25 -41.82
CA PRO A 7 -8.01 -29.79 -41.80
C PRO A 7 -8.19 -29.26 -40.37
N ILE A 8 -7.26 -28.41 -39.96
CA ILE A 8 -7.30 -27.65 -38.71
C ILE A 8 -8.51 -26.72 -38.75
N ARG A 9 -9.46 -26.95 -37.84
CA ARG A 9 -10.67 -26.16 -37.66
C ARG A 9 -10.25 -24.77 -37.16
N ALA A 10 -10.51 -23.73 -37.96
CA ALA A 10 -10.30 -22.35 -37.55
C ALA A 10 -11.16 -22.06 -36.31
N GLU A 11 -10.52 -21.68 -35.20
CA GLU A 11 -11.21 -21.12 -34.03
C GLU A 11 -11.91 -19.83 -34.45
N GLU A 12 -13.24 -19.85 -34.36
CA GLU A 12 -14.07 -18.65 -34.42
C GLU A 12 -13.64 -17.69 -33.30
N ASN A 13 -13.21 -16.52 -33.72
CA ASN A 13 -12.77 -15.42 -32.87
C ASN A 13 -14.02 -14.80 -32.22
N GLU A 14 -14.47 -15.34 -31.08
CA GLU A 14 -15.51 -14.73 -30.26
C GLU A 14 -15.04 -13.34 -29.77
N PRO A 15 -15.80 -12.26 -30.04
CA PRO A 15 -15.40 -10.93 -29.62
C PRO A 15 -15.36 -10.85 -28.09
N SER A 16 -14.16 -10.60 -27.54
CA SER A 16 -13.90 -10.51 -26.10
C SER A 16 -14.93 -9.63 -25.37
N VAL A 17 -15.71 -10.25 -24.48
CA VAL A 17 -16.81 -9.61 -23.70
C VAL A 17 -16.27 -8.77 -22.51
N ALA A 18 -14.94 -8.65 -22.40
CA ALA A 18 -14.21 -7.84 -21.42
C ALA A 18 -14.63 -6.35 -21.25
N PRO A 19 -15.13 -5.60 -22.26
CA PRO A 19 -15.35 -4.16 -22.09
C PRO A 19 -16.54 -3.82 -21.18
N ARG A 20 -17.49 -4.73 -20.95
CA ARG A 20 -18.67 -4.43 -20.11
C ARG A 20 -18.38 -4.52 -18.60
N ALA A 21 -17.58 -5.48 -18.17
CA ALA A 21 -17.19 -5.62 -16.77
C ALA A 21 -16.30 -4.47 -16.30
N VAL A 22 -15.36 -4.04 -17.16
CA VAL A 22 -14.51 -2.86 -16.91
C VAL A 22 -15.35 -1.58 -16.81
N ARG A 23 -16.36 -1.42 -17.69
CA ARG A 23 -17.29 -0.29 -17.62
C ARG A 23 -18.18 -0.33 -16.39
N ALA A 24 -18.64 -1.51 -15.95
CA ALA A 24 -19.45 -1.66 -14.75
C ALA A 24 -18.65 -1.32 -13.48
N VAL A 25 -17.41 -1.80 -13.37
CA VAL A 25 -16.54 -1.48 -12.23
C VAL A 25 -16.14 0.01 -12.25
N ALA A 26 -15.85 0.58 -13.42
CA ALA A 26 -15.60 2.02 -13.56
C ALA A 26 -16.84 2.87 -13.22
N ALA A 27 -18.04 2.42 -13.56
CA ALA A 27 -19.30 3.09 -13.23
C ALA A 27 -19.60 3.03 -11.73
N VAL A 28 -19.36 1.88 -11.08
CA VAL A 28 -19.49 1.74 -9.62
C VAL A 28 -18.42 2.57 -8.91
N ALA A 29 -17.19 2.63 -9.43
CA ALA A 29 -16.13 3.48 -8.93
C ALA A 29 -16.47 4.98 -9.05
N GLY A 30 -17.04 5.39 -10.19
CA GLY A 30 -17.54 6.74 -10.41
C GLY A 30 -18.70 7.10 -9.48
N ALA A 31 -19.67 6.20 -9.31
CA ALA A 31 -20.80 6.39 -8.40
C ALA A 31 -20.34 6.48 -6.93
N GLY A 32 -19.37 5.65 -6.53
CA GLY A 32 -18.75 5.70 -5.20
C GLY A 32 -17.99 7.01 -4.97
N ALA A 33 -17.21 7.48 -5.95
CA ALA A 33 -16.51 8.75 -5.87
C ALA A 33 -17.46 9.96 -5.78
N LEU A 34 -18.59 9.92 -6.49
CA LEU A 34 -19.63 10.97 -6.43
C LEU A 34 -20.40 10.95 -5.11
N ALA A 35 -20.76 9.76 -4.60
CA ALA A 35 -21.42 9.63 -3.30
C ALA A 35 -20.50 10.09 -2.16
N LEU A 36 -19.21 9.78 -2.23
CA LEU A 36 -18.19 10.25 -1.28
C LEU A 36 -17.92 11.75 -1.42
N GLY A 37 -17.95 12.31 -2.63
CA GLY A 37 -17.84 13.75 -2.86
C GLY A 37 -19.04 14.54 -2.32
N ALA A 38 -20.26 14.03 -2.51
CA ALA A 38 -21.48 14.60 -1.95
C ALA A 38 -21.49 14.51 -0.41
N TRP A 39 -20.98 13.42 0.16
CA TRP A 39 -20.84 13.27 1.61
C TRP A 39 -19.74 14.18 2.19
N ALA A 40 -18.59 14.29 1.53
CA ALA A 40 -17.49 15.15 1.96
C ALA A 40 -17.87 16.64 1.92
N THR A 41 -18.67 17.06 0.94
CA THR A 41 -19.18 18.43 0.86
C THR A 41 -20.23 18.75 1.94
N MET A 42 -21.08 17.78 2.31
CA MET A 42 -22.01 17.93 3.45
C MET A 42 -21.29 17.99 4.81
N ARG A 43 -20.11 17.37 4.95
CA ARG A 43 -19.39 17.30 6.22
C ARG A 43 -18.34 18.40 6.42
N LEU A 44 -17.89 19.03 5.34
CA LEU A 44 -17.07 20.25 5.40
C LEU A 44 -17.88 21.48 5.83
N SER A 45 -19.22 21.42 5.83
CA SER A 45 -20.09 22.49 6.32
C SER A 45 -20.47 22.38 7.80
N GLU A 46 -20.17 21.26 8.46
CA GLU A 46 -20.30 21.14 9.92
C GLU A 46 -18.95 21.45 10.56
N GLU A 47 -18.95 22.35 11.55
CA GLU A 47 -17.79 22.99 12.14
C GLU A 47 -16.66 22.02 12.53
N PHE A 48 -15.45 22.41 12.13
CA PHE A 48 -14.19 21.78 12.51
C PHE A 48 -13.89 22.14 13.97
N GLU A 49 -14.39 21.37 14.93
CA GLU A 49 -13.91 21.46 16.32
C GLU A 49 -12.53 20.78 16.40
N PRO A 50 -11.43 21.54 16.57
CA PRO A 50 -10.16 20.93 16.93
C PRO A 50 -10.32 20.28 18.31
N LEU A 51 -9.90 19.02 18.44
CA LEU A 51 -9.83 18.34 19.74
C LEU A 51 -9.12 19.24 20.77
N PRO A 52 -9.66 19.42 21.98
CA PRO A 52 -9.04 20.28 22.99
C PRO A 52 -7.69 19.68 23.42
N VAL A 53 -6.63 20.39 23.03
CA VAL A 53 -5.23 20.08 23.31
C VAL A 53 -4.87 20.63 24.69
N VAL A 54 -4.63 19.76 25.68
CA VAL A 54 -3.94 20.12 26.93
C VAL A 54 -2.47 19.70 26.77
N ILE A 55 -1.59 20.64 26.40
CA ILE A 55 -0.14 20.43 26.40
C ILE A 55 0.44 20.97 27.72
N PRO A 56 1.05 20.13 28.58
CA PRO A 56 1.98 20.62 29.58
C PRO A 56 3.29 20.98 28.87
N SER A 57 3.55 22.29 28.73
CA SER A 57 4.87 22.92 28.52
C SER A 57 5.85 22.18 27.59
N TYR A 58 5.75 22.40 26.27
CA TYR A 58 6.86 22.21 25.33
C TYR A 58 6.81 23.30 24.26
N GLU A 59 7.97 23.87 23.95
CA GLU A 59 8.23 25.22 23.40
C GLU A 59 7.64 25.59 22.01
N PRO A 60 7.51 26.91 21.70
CA PRO A 60 6.94 27.46 20.44
C PRO A 60 7.64 27.04 19.13
N HIS A 61 8.78 26.35 19.19
CA HIS A 61 9.52 25.86 18.03
C HIS A 61 8.83 24.67 17.34
N VAL A 62 8.13 23.82 18.10
CA VAL A 62 7.40 22.65 17.56
C VAL A 62 6.11 23.09 16.86
N ALA A 63 5.47 24.17 17.33
CA ALA A 63 4.30 24.75 16.69
C ALA A 63 4.64 25.34 15.31
N ALA A 64 5.78 26.04 15.17
CA ALA A 64 6.22 26.61 13.91
C ALA A 64 6.69 25.55 12.89
N VAL A 65 7.41 24.51 13.35
CA VAL A 65 7.86 23.40 12.48
C VAL A 65 6.71 22.47 12.09
N SER A 66 5.73 22.25 12.98
CA SER A 66 4.54 21.45 12.63
C SER A 66 3.61 22.18 11.65
N LEU A 67 3.38 23.49 11.80
CA LEU A 67 2.53 24.25 10.85
C LEU A 67 3.19 24.45 9.47
N ALA A 68 4.52 24.63 9.39
CA ALA A 68 5.23 24.77 8.12
C ALA A 68 5.65 23.43 7.47
N GLY A 69 5.94 22.40 8.28
CA GLY A 69 6.36 21.08 7.81
C GLY A 69 5.19 20.20 7.33
N VAL A 70 4.01 20.34 7.95
CA VAL A 70 2.80 19.59 7.55
C VAL A 70 2.33 20.00 6.14
N SER A 71 2.52 21.24 5.69
CA SER A 71 2.08 21.65 4.34
C SER A 71 3.06 21.27 3.21
N VAL A 72 4.37 21.25 3.47
CA VAL A 72 5.39 20.98 2.43
C VAL A 72 5.64 19.47 2.24
N VAL A 73 5.47 18.66 3.29
CA VAL A 73 5.75 17.20 3.26
C VAL A 73 4.52 16.35 2.92
N PHE A 74 3.31 16.86 3.18
CA PHE A 74 2.08 16.07 3.03
C PHE A 74 1.74 15.70 1.57
N LEU A 75 1.75 16.68 0.65
CA LEU A 75 1.52 16.45 -0.78
C LEU A 75 2.49 15.43 -1.41
N PRO A 76 3.82 15.53 -1.19
CA PRO A 76 4.74 14.53 -1.72
C PRO A 76 4.54 13.14 -1.10
N VAL A 77 4.20 13.03 0.19
CA VAL A 77 3.90 11.73 0.83
C VAL A 77 2.66 11.09 0.19
N VAL A 78 1.58 11.84 -0.01
CA VAL A 78 0.38 11.35 -0.71
C VAL A 78 0.72 10.88 -2.12
N ALA A 79 1.50 11.67 -2.87
CA ALA A 79 1.92 11.32 -4.23
C ALA A 79 2.76 10.04 -4.26
N VAL A 80 3.72 9.88 -3.35
CA VAL A 80 4.57 8.68 -3.23
C VAL A 80 3.73 7.45 -2.86
N VAL A 81 2.79 7.58 -1.93
CA VAL A 81 1.89 6.48 -1.55
C VAL A 81 1.01 6.07 -2.73
N LEU A 82 0.39 7.02 -3.43
CA LEU A 82 -0.43 6.74 -4.62
C LEU A 82 0.39 6.10 -5.74
N LEU A 83 1.62 6.57 -5.96
CA LEU A 83 2.54 5.99 -6.94
C LEU A 83 2.89 4.54 -6.56
N ALA A 84 3.27 4.30 -5.30
CA ALA A 84 3.60 2.97 -4.80
C ALA A 84 2.42 2.00 -4.97
N PHE A 85 1.22 2.44 -4.64
CA PHE A 85 -0.02 1.70 -4.89
C PHE A 85 -0.28 1.43 -6.36
N GLY A 86 -0.03 2.40 -7.24
CA GLY A 86 -0.18 2.24 -8.68
C GLY A 86 0.72 1.11 -9.20
N VAL A 87 1.98 1.11 -8.76
CA VAL A 87 2.95 0.06 -9.08
C VAL A 87 2.52 -1.29 -8.50
N ILE A 88 2.05 -1.34 -7.25
CA ILE A 88 1.55 -2.57 -6.61
C ILE A 88 0.33 -3.10 -7.37
N THR A 89 -0.66 -2.24 -7.66
CA THR A 89 -1.87 -2.60 -8.40
C THR A 89 -1.53 -3.18 -9.75
N TRP A 90 -0.52 -2.64 -10.44
CA TRP A 90 -0.14 -3.14 -11.75
C TRP A 90 0.63 -4.46 -11.68
N GLY A 91 1.61 -4.57 -10.80
CA GLY A 91 2.49 -5.74 -10.75
C GLY A 91 1.96 -6.91 -9.93
N TRP A 92 1.17 -6.67 -8.87
CA TRP A 92 0.72 -7.70 -7.94
C TRP A 92 -0.18 -8.77 -8.59
N PRO A 93 -1.20 -8.45 -9.39
CA PRO A 93 -2.00 -9.47 -10.07
C PRO A 93 -1.20 -10.29 -11.07
N ARG A 94 -0.16 -9.70 -11.69
CA ARG A 94 0.77 -10.42 -12.59
C ARG A 94 1.69 -11.34 -11.81
N LEU A 95 2.18 -10.90 -10.66
CA LEU A 95 3.02 -11.70 -9.76
C LEU A 95 2.33 -12.98 -9.32
N LEU A 96 1.09 -12.86 -8.87
CA LEU A 96 0.31 -14.01 -8.43
C LEU A 96 -0.25 -14.84 -9.59
N SER A 97 0.03 -14.45 -10.84
CA SER A 97 -0.53 -15.09 -12.05
C SER A 97 -2.05 -15.23 -11.94
N LEU A 98 -2.72 -14.18 -11.47
CA LEU A 98 -4.16 -14.23 -11.22
C LEU A 98 -4.90 -14.48 -12.54
N PRO A 99 -5.88 -15.40 -12.59
CA PRO A 99 -6.62 -15.72 -13.81
C PRO A 99 -7.23 -14.49 -14.48
N HIS A 100 -7.73 -13.53 -13.68
CA HIS A 100 -8.31 -12.30 -14.19
C HIS A 100 -7.61 -11.06 -13.61
N ILE A 101 -6.54 -10.68 -14.30
CA ILE A 101 -5.70 -9.52 -13.96
C ILE A 101 -6.49 -8.20 -13.99
N ALA A 102 -7.36 -8.00 -14.99
CA ALA A 102 -8.10 -6.75 -15.16
C ALA A 102 -9.07 -6.46 -14.01
N SER A 103 -9.85 -7.46 -13.57
CA SER A 103 -10.78 -7.31 -12.45
C SER A 103 -10.05 -7.10 -11.12
N ALA A 104 -8.93 -7.79 -10.90
CA ALA A 104 -8.09 -7.58 -9.73
C ALA A 104 -7.58 -6.13 -9.67
N ARG A 105 -7.01 -5.65 -10.78
CA ARG A 105 -6.50 -4.27 -10.90
C ARG A 105 -7.58 -3.23 -10.64
N ALA A 106 -8.75 -3.39 -11.26
CA ALA A 106 -9.84 -2.43 -11.10
C ALA A 106 -10.33 -2.36 -9.65
N THR A 107 -10.47 -3.52 -8.99
CA THR A 107 -10.90 -3.58 -7.58
C THR A 107 -9.84 -2.99 -6.65
N MET A 108 -8.57 -3.37 -6.84
CA MET A 108 -7.46 -2.83 -6.05
C MET A 108 -7.33 -1.31 -6.21
N LEU A 109 -7.45 -0.80 -7.44
CA LEU A 109 -7.42 0.64 -7.71
C LEU A 109 -8.59 1.36 -7.01
N PHE A 110 -9.80 0.79 -7.09
CA PHE A 110 -10.96 1.35 -6.41
C PHE A 110 -10.75 1.46 -4.89
N VAL A 111 -10.29 0.38 -4.27
CA VAL A 111 -9.98 0.35 -2.83
C VAL A 111 -8.85 1.33 -2.49
N ALA A 112 -7.83 1.45 -3.34
CA ALA A 112 -6.72 2.38 -3.15
C ALA A 112 -7.18 3.84 -3.18
N VAL A 113 -8.02 4.21 -4.16
CA VAL A 113 -8.58 5.57 -4.25
C VAL A 113 -9.43 5.89 -3.03
N CYS A 114 -10.32 4.97 -2.63
CA CYS A 114 -11.13 5.16 -1.42
C CYS A 114 -10.25 5.30 -0.16
N GLY A 115 -9.25 4.43 -0.02
CA GLY A 115 -8.32 4.45 1.11
C GLY A 115 -7.50 5.74 1.17
N ALA A 116 -7.00 6.22 0.04
CA ALA A 116 -6.27 7.48 -0.04
C ALA A 116 -7.15 8.68 0.30
N VAL A 117 -8.40 8.74 -0.21
CA VAL A 117 -9.36 9.78 0.15
C VAL A 117 -9.65 9.76 1.65
N CYS A 118 -9.92 8.58 2.22
CA CYS A 118 -10.15 8.44 3.66
C CYS A 118 -8.93 8.84 4.50
N ALA A 119 -7.71 8.49 4.06
CA ALA A 119 -6.49 8.88 4.74
C ALA A 119 -6.23 10.39 4.64
N MET A 120 -6.59 11.03 3.52
CA MET A 120 -6.54 12.49 3.38
C MET A 120 -7.50 13.19 4.34
N CYS A 121 -8.64 12.58 4.69
CA CYS A 121 -9.54 13.08 5.73
C CYS A 121 -8.95 12.97 7.15
N GLY A 122 -7.82 12.28 7.33
CA GLY A 122 -7.05 12.25 8.58
C GLY A 122 -7.53 11.30 9.67
N HIS A 123 -8.65 10.59 9.47
CA HIS A 123 -9.17 9.66 10.48
C HIS A 123 -8.81 8.20 10.16
N PRO A 124 -8.03 7.51 11.02
CA PRO A 124 -7.60 6.11 10.81
C PRO A 124 -8.79 5.14 10.68
N ILE A 125 -9.87 5.39 11.42
CA ILE A 125 -11.08 4.57 11.38
C ILE A 125 -11.69 4.48 9.97
N HIS A 126 -11.58 5.54 9.16
CA HIS A 126 -12.11 5.53 7.80
C HIS A 126 -11.31 4.59 6.90
N VAL A 127 -9.98 4.54 7.07
CA VAL A 127 -9.12 3.58 6.35
C VAL A 127 -9.44 2.15 6.79
N ALA A 128 -9.72 1.92 8.07
CA ALA A 128 -10.15 0.62 8.58
C ALA A 128 -11.52 0.19 8.01
N TYR A 129 -12.47 1.12 7.86
CA TYR A 129 -13.74 0.83 7.18
C TYR A 129 -13.53 0.47 5.70
N VAL A 130 -12.64 1.17 5.00
CA VAL A 130 -12.29 0.80 3.62
C VAL A 130 -11.66 -0.59 3.56
N ALA A 131 -10.81 -0.96 4.52
CA ALA A 131 -10.25 -2.29 4.63
C ALA A 131 -11.34 -3.36 4.83
N ALA A 132 -12.29 -3.11 5.73
CA ALA A 132 -13.44 -4.00 5.93
C ALA A 132 -14.31 -4.13 4.67
N MET A 133 -14.55 -3.02 3.97
CA MET A 133 -15.35 -2.95 2.73
C MET A 133 -14.60 -3.50 1.50
N ALA A 134 -13.28 -3.70 1.57
CA ALA A 134 -12.52 -4.28 0.48
C ALA A 134 -12.92 -5.74 0.22
N ILE A 135 -13.25 -6.53 1.26
CA ILE A 135 -13.73 -7.91 1.11
C ILE A 135 -15.01 -7.96 0.26
N PRO A 136 -16.14 -7.31 0.66
CA PRO A 136 -17.35 -7.34 -0.14
C PRO A 136 -17.14 -6.72 -1.53
N ALA A 137 -16.30 -5.69 -1.67
CA ALA A 137 -15.97 -5.13 -2.99
C ALA A 137 -15.31 -6.17 -3.91
N VAL A 138 -14.36 -6.96 -3.39
CA VAL A 138 -13.75 -8.07 -4.12
C VAL A 138 -14.79 -9.12 -4.50
N TYR A 139 -15.69 -9.50 -3.59
CA TYR A 139 -16.76 -10.46 -3.90
C TYR A 139 -17.74 -9.94 -4.95
N VAL A 140 -18.16 -8.67 -4.87
CA VAL A 140 -19.02 -8.04 -5.87
C VAL A 140 -18.33 -8.03 -7.24
N ALA A 141 -17.05 -7.69 -7.30
CA ALA A 141 -16.27 -7.76 -8.54
C ALA A 141 -16.21 -9.18 -9.11
N GLN A 142 -16.19 -10.22 -8.26
CA GLN A 142 -16.30 -11.61 -8.70
C GLN A 142 -17.71 -12.01 -9.14
N MET A 143 -18.77 -11.51 -8.49
CA MET A 143 -20.16 -11.78 -8.87
C MET A 143 -20.53 -11.17 -10.22
N LEU A 144 -19.93 -10.03 -10.57
CA LEU A 144 -20.12 -9.38 -11.87
C LEU A 144 -19.39 -10.09 -13.01
N ARG A 145 -18.49 -11.04 -12.72
CA ARG A 145 -17.85 -11.87 -13.75
C ARG A 145 -18.83 -12.91 -14.27
N ARG A 146 -18.85 -13.06 -15.59
CA ARG A 146 -19.62 -14.10 -16.29
C ARG A 146 -18.76 -15.29 -16.71
N ASP A 147 -17.46 -15.18 -16.57
CA ASP A 147 -16.49 -16.19 -16.99
C ASP A 147 -16.42 -17.33 -15.95
N GLY A 148 -16.06 -18.53 -16.39
CA GLY A 148 -15.96 -19.73 -15.54
C GLY A 148 -15.20 -19.49 -14.23
N ARG A 149 -15.67 -20.11 -13.14
CA ARG A 149 -15.17 -19.92 -11.77
C ARG A 149 -13.88 -20.71 -11.46
N SER A 150 -12.92 -20.73 -12.37
CA SER A 150 -11.62 -21.34 -12.06
C SER A 150 -10.90 -20.51 -11.00
N ASP A 151 -10.42 -21.18 -9.95
CA ASP A 151 -9.55 -20.64 -8.90
C ASP A 151 -10.06 -19.37 -8.20
N LEU A 152 -11.36 -19.33 -7.89
CA LEU A 152 -12.00 -18.21 -7.20
C LEU A 152 -11.29 -17.84 -5.88
N ALA A 153 -10.88 -18.84 -5.10
CA ALA A 153 -10.20 -18.63 -3.83
C ALA A 153 -8.85 -17.90 -4.03
N ALA A 154 -8.06 -18.31 -5.03
CA ALA A 154 -6.78 -17.67 -5.34
C ALA A 154 -6.98 -16.24 -5.85
N GLN A 155 -7.99 -16.02 -6.69
CA GLN A 155 -8.35 -14.68 -7.19
C GLN A 155 -8.76 -13.74 -6.07
N VAL A 156 -9.66 -14.18 -5.17
CA VAL A 156 -10.18 -13.35 -4.07
C VAL A 156 -9.08 -13.05 -3.06
N SER A 157 -8.38 -14.09 -2.56
CA SER A 157 -7.30 -13.92 -1.58
C SER A 157 -6.16 -13.06 -2.13
N GLY A 158 -5.74 -13.27 -3.37
CA GLY A 158 -4.70 -12.48 -4.02
C GLY A 158 -5.09 -11.01 -4.21
N THR A 159 -6.32 -10.75 -4.67
CA THR A 159 -6.81 -9.36 -4.86
C THR A 159 -6.97 -8.64 -3.52
N TYR A 160 -7.55 -9.29 -2.52
CA TYR A 160 -7.74 -8.72 -1.19
C TYR A 160 -6.40 -8.44 -0.49
N THR A 161 -5.45 -9.38 -0.55
CA THR A 161 -4.12 -9.20 0.04
C THR A 161 -3.39 -8.01 -0.58
N GLY A 162 -3.44 -7.88 -1.92
CA GLY A 162 -2.85 -6.72 -2.60
C GLY A 162 -3.52 -5.40 -2.20
N ALA A 163 -4.84 -5.39 -2.06
CA ALA A 163 -5.58 -4.22 -1.62
C ALA A 163 -5.23 -3.83 -0.17
N LEU A 164 -5.11 -4.80 0.74
CA LEU A 164 -4.68 -4.57 2.12
C LEU A 164 -3.25 -4.03 2.21
N ILE A 165 -2.29 -4.61 1.49
CA ILE A 165 -0.90 -4.14 1.45
C ILE A 165 -0.87 -2.67 1.04
N GLY A 166 -1.67 -2.36 0.02
CA GLY A 166 -1.97 -1.00 -0.34
C GLY A 166 -2.44 -0.19 0.86
N LEU A 167 -3.62 -0.52 1.42
CA LEU A 167 -4.22 0.27 2.51
C LEU A 167 -3.29 0.49 3.70
N CYS A 168 -2.41 -0.45 4.02
CA CYS A 168 -1.33 -0.25 4.99
C CYS A 168 -0.45 0.96 4.62
N GLY A 169 -0.13 1.14 3.35
CA GLY A 169 0.61 2.30 2.84
C GLY A 169 -0.15 3.62 3.01
N CYS A 170 -1.49 3.62 2.95
CA CYS A 170 -2.29 4.81 3.26
C CYS A 170 -2.13 5.28 4.72
N LEU A 171 -1.75 4.39 5.65
CA LEU A 171 -1.49 4.79 7.03
C LEU A 171 -0.29 5.71 7.16
N TRP A 172 0.66 5.71 6.22
CA TRP A 172 1.72 6.73 6.17
C TRP A 172 1.17 8.14 5.98
N VAL A 173 0.09 8.29 5.20
CA VAL A 173 -0.59 9.58 5.02
C VAL A 173 -1.30 10.01 6.31
N VAL A 174 -1.86 9.06 7.05
CA VAL A 174 -2.46 9.33 8.38
C VAL A 174 -1.38 9.74 9.37
N THR A 175 -0.25 9.02 9.42
CA THR A 175 0.93 9.37 10.23
C THR A 175 1.45 10.76 9.88
N ALA A 176 1.46 11.17 8.61
CA ALA A 176 1.90 12.51 8.22
C ALA A 176 1.09 13.64 8.89
N ARG A 177 -0.14 13.34 9.32
CA ARG A 177 -1.06 14.31 9.93
C ARG A 177 -1.07 14.26 11.46
N THR A 178 -0.44 13.27 12.07
CA THR A 178 -0.35 13.20 13.54
C THR A 178 0.78 14.13 14.03
N PRO A 179 0.65 14.78 15.20
CA PRO A 179 1.76 15.56 15.77
C PRO A 179 3.03 14.69 15.90
N GLY A 180 4.20 15.22 15.57
CA GLY A 180 5.46 14.45 15.51
C GLY A 180 5.57 13.41 14.38
N GLY A 181 4.51 13.19 13.60
CA GLY A 181 4.47 12.17 12.56
C GLY A 181 5.36 12.46 11.35
N GLY A 182 5.66 13.74 11.08
CA GLY A 182 6.62 14.14 10.05
C GLY A 182 8.04 13.63 10.32
N GLU A 183 8.48 13.69 11.58
CA GLU A 183 9.79 13.19 12.01
C GLU A 183 9.86 11.65 11.89
N LEU A 184 8.78 10.96 12.29
CA LEU A 184 8.65 9.52 12.12
C LEU A 184 8.68 9.09 10.65
N LEU A 185 8.08 9.88 9.75
CA LEU A 185 8.15 9.64 8.31
C LEU A 185 9.57 9.80 7.77
N LEU A 186 10.31 10.81 8.23
CA LEU A 186 11.69 11.03 7.84
C LEU A 186 12.60 9.88 8.32
N ILE A 187 12.44 9.44 9.57
CA ILE A 187 13.15 8.29 10.13
C ILE A 187 12.81 7.02 9.35
N GLY A 188 11.52 6.77 9.13
CA GLY A 188 11.03 5.61 8.37
C GLY A 188 11.58 5.62 6.95
N ALA A 189 11.50 6.75 6.25
CA ALA A 189 12.02 6.90 4.89
C ALA A 189 13.53 6.66 4.81
N ALA A 190 14.31 7.19 5.77
CA ALA A 190 15.75 6.99 5.81
C ALA A 190 16.12 5.53 6.14
N ALA A 191 15.45 4.91 7.10
CA ALA A 191 15.66 3.50 7.44
C ALA A 191 15.32 2.58 6.25
N ILE A 192 14.21 2.85 5.57
CA ILE A 192 13.79 2.12 4.37
C ILE A 192 14.79 2.32 3.22
N ALA A 193 15.20 3.55 2.95
CA ALA A 193 16.14 3.88 1.88
C ALA A 193 17.49 3.19 2.11
N ALA A 194 18.05 3.32 3.32
CA ALA A 194 19.32 2.69 3.67
C ALA A 194 19.21 1.16 3.68
N GLY A 195 18.12 0.61 4.24
CA GLY A 195 17.85 -0.83 4.27
C GLY A 195 17.58 -1.45 2.89
N SER A 196 17.28 -0.65 1.88
CA SER A 196 17.10 -1.12 0.49
C SER A 196 18.42 -1.35 -0.25
N ILE A 197 19.49 -0.66 0.15
CA ILE A 197 20.82 -0.73 -0.50
C ILE A 197 21.40 -2.17 -0.51
N PRO A 198 21.37 -2.94 0.60
CA PRO A 198 21.95 -4.28 0.66
C PRO A 198 21.33 -5.29 -0.32
N PHE A 199 20.11 -5.06 -0.80
CA PHE A 199 19.50 -5.93 -1.81
C PHE A 199 20.26 -5.92 -3.13
N PHE A 200 20.97 -4.83 -3.44
CA PHE A 200 21.76 -4.68 -4.66
C PHE A 200 23.22 -5.09 -4.47
N LEU A 201 23.77 -4.91 -3.27
CA LEU A 201 25.21 -5.05 -3.03
C LEU A 201 25.62 -6.34 -2.33
N VAL A 202 24.71 -7.00 -1.58
CA VAL A 202 25.08 -8.07 -0.64
C VAL A 202 24.52 -9.44 -1.07
N PRO A 203 25.38 -10.48 -1.16
CA PRO A 203 24.95 -11.84 -1.46
C PRO A 203 24.22 -12.53 -0.27
N SER A 204 23.56 -13.65 -0.58
CA SER A 204 22.44 -14.23 0.17
C SER A 204 22.61 -14.50 1.68
N PRO A 205 23.73 -14.99 2.24
CA PRO A 205 23.72 -15.34 3.67
C PRO A 205 23.73 -14.10 4.57
N TRP A 206 24.38 -13.02 4.15
CA TRP A 206 24.57 -11.81 4.96
C TRP A 206 23.54 -10.71 4.66
N ARG A 207 22.76 -10.87 3.59
CA ARG A 207 21.86 -9.82 3.09
C ARG A 207 20.93 -9.26 4.16
N TYR A 208 20.19 -10.09 4.89
CA TYR A 208 19.21 -9.59 5.87
C TYR A 208 19.88 -8.96 7.10
N MET A 209 21.06 -9.44 7.48
CA MET A 209 21.87 -8.78 8.52
C MET A 209 22.30 -7.38 8.04
N CYS A 210 22.74 -7.25 6.79
CA CYS A 210 23.06 -5.95 6.21
C CYS A 210 21.83 -5.05 6.06
N VAL A 211 20.65 -5.59 5.69
CA VAL A 211 19.38 -4.83 5.66
C VAL A 211 19.09 -4.24 7.03
N LEU A 212 19.19 -5.05 8.09
CA LEU A 212 18.97 -4.60 9.47
C LEU A 212 19.95 -3.49 9.86
N LEU A 213 21.25 -3.69 9.61
CA LEU A 213 22.29 -2.75 9.99
C LEU A 213 22.19 -1.43 9.21
N CYS A 214 21.93 -1.49 7.90
CA CYS A 214 21.76 -0.30 7.08
C CYS A 214 20.47 0.44 7.44
N ALA A 215 19.36 -0.26 7.67
CA ALA A 215 18.11 0.36 8.11
C ALA A 215 18.26 1.04 9.49
N ALA A 216 18.92 0.36 10.44
CA ALA A 216 19.24 0.93 11.75
C ALA A 216 20.11 2.19 11.58
N GLY A 217 21.17 2.10 10.77
CA GLY A 217 22.07 3.23 10.50
C GLY A 217 21.34 4.42 9.90
N GLY A 218 20.44 4.20 8.94
CA GLY A 218 19.64 5.26 8.32
C GLY A 218 18.72 5.96 9.32
N GLY A 219 17.98 5.19 10.14
CA GLY A 219 17.09 5.77 11.15
C GLY A 219 17.85 6.46 12.29
N ILE A 220 18.97 5.90 12.75
CA ILE A 220 19.84 6.50 13.78
C ILE A 220 20.45 7.81 13.27
N ALA A 221 20.90 7.86 12.02
CA ALA A 221 21.48 9.09 11.44
C ALA A 221 20.48 10.26 11.43
N VAL A 222 19.22 10.00 11.08
CA VAL A 222 18.16 11.02 11.14
C VAL A 222 17.82 11.40 12.58
N THR A 223 17.74 10.42 13.48
CA THR A 223 17.47 10.68 14.91
C THR A 223 18.57 11.53 15.54
N TYR A 224 19.84 11.33 15.16
CA TYR A 224 20.96 12.15 15.62
C TYR A 224 20.89 13.60 15.09
N ALA A 225 20.39 13.78 13.87
CA ALA A 225 20.18 15.11 13.28
C ALA A 225 18.96 15.86 13.88
N MET A 226 18.07 15.16 14.58
CA MET A 226 16.85 15.70 15.18
C MET A 226 16.82 15.46 16.70
N PRO A 227 17.59 16.26 17.48
CA PRO A 227 17.62 16.12 18.93
C PRO A 227 16.24 16.41 19.53
N GLY A 228 15.55 15.37 20.00
CA GLY A 228 14.18 15.43 20.51
C GLY A 228 13.35 14.19 20.17
N VAL A 229 13.74 13.44 19.14
CA VAL A 229 13.03 12.22 18.74
C VAL A 229 13.48 11.02 19.57
N SER A 230 12.52 10.27 20.10
CA SER A 230 12.79 9.02 20.81
C SER A 230 13.43 7.97 19.87
N TRP A 231 14.34 7.15 20.39
CA TRP A 231 15.05 6.14 19.58
C TRP A 231 14.22 4.88 19.31
N TRP A 232 13.20 4.58 20.14
CA TRP A 232 12.44 3.33 20.06
C TRP A 232 11.59 3.18 18.78
N PRO A 233 10.98 4.22 18.17
CA PRO A 233 10.26 4.08 16.89
C PRO A 233 11.19 3.64 15.75
N CYS A 234 12.43 4.15 15.76
CA CYS A 234 13.47 3.72 14.82
C CYS A 234 13.75 2.22 14.95
N ALA A 235 13.85 1.71 16.19
CA ALA A 235 14.06 0.29 16.45
C ALA A 235 12.88 -0.56 15.93
N ILE A 236 11.64 -0.17 16.23
CA ILE A 236 10.43 -0.89 15.76
C ILE A 236 10.35 -0.92 14.24
N LEU A 237 10.51 0.22 13.58
CA LEU A 237 10.46 0.32 12.12
C LEU A 237 11.57 -0.51 11.46
N THR A 238 12.78 -0.45 11.99
CA THR A 238 13.95 -1.18 11.46
C THR A 238 13.78 -2.69 11.59
N VAL A 239 13.39 -3.17 12.77
CA VAL A 239 13.15 -4.60 13.01
C VAL A 239 11.98 -5.06 12.17
N GLY A 240 10.87 -4.33 12.17
CA GLY A 240 9.69 -4.63 11.35
C GLY A 240 10.00 -4.71 9.86
N TYR A 241 10.77 -3.75 9.34
CA TYR A 241 11.19 -3.74 7.94
C TYR A 241 12.01 -4.98 7.58
N THR A 242 12.97 -5.33 8.43
CA THR A 242 13.85 -6.48 8.23
C THR A 242 13.06 -7.78 8.24
N VAL A 243 12.13 -7.95 9.19
CA VAL A 243 11.26 -9.13 9.27
C VAL A 243 10.36 -9.24 8.04
N LEU A 244 9.76 -8.14 7.58
CA LEU A 244 8.93 -8.12 6.37
C LEU A 244 9.73 -8.49 5.12
N CYS A 245 10.91 -7.90 4.96
CA CYS A 245 11.86 -8.20 3.89
C CYS A 245 12.29 -9.66 3.89
N TRP A 246 12.59 -10.21 5.07
CA TRP A 246 12.94 -11.62 5.23
C TRP A 246 11.76 -12.52 4.86
N GLY A 247 10.56 -12.27 5.39
CA GLY A 247 9.36 -13.07 5.09
C GLY A 247 9.02 -13.06 3.61
N LEU A 248 9.05 -11.88 2.97
CA LEU A 248 8.78 -11.75 1.54
C LEU A 248 9.81 -12.49 0.68
N SER A 249 11.07 -12.51 1.10
CA SER A 249 12.11 -13.26 0.40
C SER A 249 11.87 -14.78 0.42
N GLN A 250 11.25 -15.31 1.47
CA GLN A 250 10.85 -16.73 1.51
C GLN A 250 9.73 -17.00 0.50
N VAL A 251 8.75 -16.11 0.43
CA VAL A 251 7.65 -16.21 -0.54
C VAL A 251 8.19 -16.14 -1.98
N ILE A 252 9.14 -15.25 -2.27
CA ILE A 252 9.76 -15.15 -3.60
C ILE A 252 10.46 -16.45 -3.97
N ARG A 253 11.25 -17.02 -3.06
CA ARG A 253 11.91 -18.31 -3.31
C ARG A 253 10.91 -19.41 -3.64
N LEU A 254 9.75 -19.43 -2.96
CA LEU A 254 8.67 -20.38 -3.25
C LEU A 254 7.99 -20.13 -4.61
N LEU A 255 7.88 -18.89 -5.05
CA LEU A 255 7.31 -18.54 -6.35
C LEU A 255 8.29 -18.85 -7.50
N GLU A 256 9.59 -18.61 -7.30
CA GLU A 256 10.65 -18.93 -8.25
C GLU A 256 10.78 -20.44 -8.44
N THR A 257 10.73 -21.24 -7.37
CA THR A 257 10.73 -22.71 -7.47
C THR A 257 9.48 -23.24 -8.19
N ALA A 258 8.37 -22.51 -8.13
CA ALA A 258 7.15 -22.80 -8.90
C ALA A 258 7.19 -22.30 -10.35
N GLY A 259 8.32 -21.74 -10.82
CA GLY A 259 8.50 -21.23 -12.19
C GLY A 259 7.77 -19.91 -12.47
N ARG A 260 7.29 -19.22 -11.43
CA ARG A 260 6.51 -17.97 -11.55
C ARG A 260 7.42 -16.76 -11.36
N GLY A 261 8.25 -16.47 -12.36
CA GLY A 261 9.05 -15.25 -12.41
C GLY A 261 8.15 -14.04 -12.70
N GLY A 262 8.09 -13.07 -11.79
CA GLY A 262 7.27 -11.88 -12.01
C GLY A 262 7.95 -10.57 -11.56
N PRO A 263 7.27 -9.42 -11.70
CA PRO A 263 7.91 -8.10 -11.66
C PRO A 263 8.56 -7.76 -10.31
N ALA A 264 9.90 -7.71 -10.30
CA ALA A 264 10.74 -7.44 -9.13
C ALA A 264 10.40 -6.14 -8.38
N VAL A 265 9.95 -5.11 -9.10
CA VAL A 265 9.67 -3.78 -8.52
C VAL A 265 8.53 -3.82 -7.50
N THR A 266 7.49 -4.63 -7.73
CA THR A 266 6.35 -4.71 -6.81
C THR A 266 6.75 -5.36 -5.48
N PHE A 267 7.68 -6.32 -5.49
CA PHE A 267 8.18 -6.92 -4.26
C PHE A 267 8.94 -5.93 -3.37
N VAL A 268 9.65 -4.98 -3.97
CA VAL A 268 10.33 -3.94 -3.19
C VAL A 268 9.32 -3.08 -2.44
N LEU A 269 8.19 -2.72 -3.07
CA LEU A 269 7.21 -1.80 -2.49
C LEU A 269 6.25 -2.42 -1.46
N VAL A 270 6.07 -3.74 -1.47
CA VAL A 270 5.21 -4.45 -0.52
C VAL A 270 5.61 -4.22 0.94
N PRO A 271 6.87 -4.45 1.38
CA PRO A 271 7.28 -4.21 2.77
C PRO A 271 7.19 -2.73 3.13
N HIS A 272 7.43 -1.81 2.19
CA HIS A 272 7.32 -0.37 2.41
C HIS A 272 5.89 0.05 2.72
N SER A 273 4.92 -0.53 2.01
CA SER A 273 3.50 -0.25 2.22
C SER A 273 2.99 -0.92 3.49
N ALA A 274 3.39 -2.17 3.76
CA ALA A 274 3.04 -2.88 4.98
C ALA A 274 3.57 -2.20 6.25
N LEU A 275 4.74 -1.57 6.18
CA LEU A 275 5.30 -0.79 7.29
C LEU A 275 4.44 0.39 7.73
N GLY A 276 3.51 0.89 6.91
CA GLY A 276 2.66 2.02 7.30
C GLY A 276 1.83 1.74 8.55
N VAL A 277 1.47 0.47 8.82
CA VAL A 277 0.83 0.05 10.07
C VAL A 277 1.75 0.29 11.27
N LEU A 278 3.03 -0.10 11.16
CA LEU A 278 4.01 0.10 12.23
C LEU A 278 4.36 1.57 12.40
N GLY A 279 4.44 2.34 11.31
CA GLY A 279 4.62 3.79 11.35
C GLY A 279 3.49 4.49 12.09
N TYR A 280 2.25 4.11 11.80
CA TYR A 280 1.07 4.64 12.48
C TYR A 280 0.97 4.20 13.95
N ALA A 281 1.21 2.91 14.25
CA ALA A 281 1.24 2.42 15.63
C ALA A 281 2.33 3.10 16.47
N SER A 282 3.49 3.37 15.86
CA SER A 282 4.57 4.11 16.53
C SER A 282 4.17 5.56 16.76
N ALA A 283 3.49 6.22 15.82
CA ALA A 283 2.98 7.56 16.03
C ALA A 283 2.00 7.65 17.20
N LEU A 284 1.13 6.64 17.36
CA LEU A 284 0.21 6.57 18.50
C LEU A 284 0.87 6.32 19.86
N LEU A 285 2.08 5.74 19.87
CA LEU A 285 2.82 5.46 21.10
C LEU A 285 3.75 6.61 21.52
N VAL A 286 4.08 7.52 20.59
CA VAL A 286 4.84 8.75 20.87
C VAL A 286 3.94 9.87 21.41
N LEU A 287 2.66 9.86 21.03
CA LEU A 287 1.62 10.83 21.43
C LEU A 287 0.87 10.40 22.68
#